data_AF-A0A9X1HGA1-F1
#
_entry.id   AF-A0A9X1HGA1-F1
#
_cell.length_a   1.000
_cell.length_b   1.000
_cell.length_c   1.000
_cell.angle_alpha   90.00
_cell.angle_beta   90.00
_cell.angle_gamma   90.00
#
_symmetry.space_group_name_H-M   'P 1'
#
loop_
_entity.id
_entity.type
_entity.pdbx_description
1 polymer ?
#
loop_
_entity_poly.entity_id
_entity_poly.type
_entity_poly.pdbx_seq_one_letter_code
_entity_poly.pdbx_strand_id
1 'polypeptide(L)'
;MQLHKKTTRIIAVVALLAVGSILNSSCDKSNPVRVLPEDVAGLYEFQQFIFIPDASALEPANLLDTLAVNNTNLRLLDGGQFTLNYQFLGGPEAIISGDFSVSSTEIRLQAAAGSEARLASLLLHSPLRLRRNIDLDKLEGSDTKTVDLSAYAERYAGVPPVRGRLIIELILQD
;
A
#
# COMPACT_ATOMS: atom_id res chain seq x y z
N MET A 1 -38.28 -71.44 -42.85
CA MET A 1 -38.99 -71.48 -44.15
C MET A 1 -38.76 -70.14 -44.83
N GLN A 2 -38.09 -70.14 -45.99
CA GLN A 2 -38.06 -69.13 -47.07
C GLN A 2 -37.84 -67.64 -46.65
N LEU A 3 -36.66 -67.00 -46.75
CA LEU A 3 -35.83 -66.69 -47.93
C LEU A 3 -36.55 -65.73 -48.91
N HIS A 4 -36.18 -64.43 -48.93
CA HIS A 4 -35.90 -63.62 -50.15
C HIS A 4 -35.69 -62.12 -49.83
N LYS A 5 -34.44 -61.64 -50.01
CA LYS A 5 -33.97 -60.70 -51.07
C LYS A 5 -34.31 -59.22 -50.87
N LYS A 6 -33.27 -58.38 -50.72
CA LYS A 6 -32.67 -57.64 -51.85
C LYS A 6 -31.41 -56.88 -51.43
N THR A 7 -30.36 -57.14 -52.19
CA THR A 7 -29.11 -56.41 -52.32
C THR A 7 -29.33 -55.01 -52.90
N THR A 8 -28.68 -53.99 -52.36
CA THR A 8 -28.13 -52.85 -53.13
C THR A 8 -26.90 -52.34 -52.39
N ARG A 9 -25.88 -51.99 -53.17
CA ARG A 9 -24.47 -51.87 -52.79
C ARG A 9 -24.03 -50.41 -53.05
N ILE A 10 -22.94 -50.00 -52.39
CA ILE A 10 -22.00 -48.89 -52.70
C ILE A 10 -22.53 -47.44 -52.42
N ILE A 11 -21.82 -46.43 -51.88
CA ILE A 11 -20.40 -46.03 -51.73
C ILE A 11 -20.23 -45.21 -50.42
N ALA A 12 -19.05 -45.31 -49.78
CA ALA A 12 -18.61 -44.60 -48.56
C ALA A 12 -18.12 -43.17 -48.81
N VAL A 13 -18.26 -42.25 -47.84
CA VAL A 13 -17.26 -41.19 -47.52
C VAL A 13 -17.32 -40.84 -46.01
N VAL A 14 -16.13 -40.56 -45.49
CA VAL A 14 -15.63 -40.42 -44.11
C VAL A 14 -15.88 -39.02 -43.50
N ALA A 15 -15.67 -38.91 -42.17
CA ALA A 15 -15.33 -37.71 -41.37
C ALA A 15 -16.54 -37.00 -40.70
N LEU A 16 -16.49 -36.50 -39.46
CA LEU A 16 -15.43 -36.36 -38.46
C LEU A 16 -16.11 -36.12 -37.10
N LEU A 17 -15.46 -36.53 -36.01
CA LEU A 17 -15.85 -36.23 -34.63
C LEU A 17 -15.93 -34.72 -34.35
N ALA A 18 -16.90 -34.31 -33.53
CA ALA A 18 -16.69 -33.34 -32.44
C ALA A 18 -17.90 -33.32 -31.48
N VAL A 19 -17.82 -34.11 -30.41
CA VAL A 19 -18.60 -33.90 -29.20
C VAL A 19 -18.00 -32.68 -28.50
N GLY A 20 -18.57 -31.50 -28.80
CA GLY A 20 -18.20 -30.25 -28.17
C GLY A 20 -18.88 -30.12 -26.80
N SER A 21 -18.38 -30.85 -25.81
CA SER A 21 -18.64 -30.54 -24.40
C SER A 21 -17.96 -29.20 -24.12
N ILE A 22 -18.73 -28.11 -24.15
CA ILE A 22 -18.29 -26.82 -23.62
C ILE A 22 -18.24 -27.01 -22.10
N LEU A 23 -17.10 -27.49 -21.63
CA LEU A 23 -16.71 -27.32 -20.25
C LEU A 23 -16.65 -25.81 -20.02
N ASN A 24 -17.64 -25.28 -19.31
CA ASN A 24 -17.50 -24.04 -18.57
C ASN A 24 -16.35 -24.27 -17.58
N SER A 25 -15.12 -24.05 -18.04
CA SER A 25 -13.99 -23.72 -17.18
C SER A 25 -14.36 -22.39 -16.52
N SER A 26 -15.13 -22.49 -15.45
CA SER A 26 -15.25 -21.46 -14.45
C SER A 26 -13.82 -21.03 -14.13
N CYS A 27 -13.50 -19.84 -14.59
CA CYS A 27 -12.25 -19.16 -14.37
C CYS A 27 -12.14 -18.99 -12.85
N ASP A 28 -11.46 -19.93 -12.19
CA ASP A 28 -11.21 -19.85 -10.76
C ASP A 28 -10.11 -18.80 -10.53
N LYS A 29 -10.52 -17.52 -10.58
CA LYS A 29 -9.70 -16.37 -10.23
C LYS A 29 -9.69 -16.17 -8.71
N SER A 30 -9.33 -17.22 -7.97
CA SER A 30 -9.19 -17.08 -6.53
C SER A 30 -8.06 -17.93 -5.97
N ASN A 31 -6.86 -17.79 -6.55
CA ASN A 31 -5.68 -17.94 -5.72
C ASN A 31 -5.24 -16.54 -5.27
N PRO A 32 -5.70 -16.04 -4.09
CA PRO A 32 -5.16 -14.82 -3.55
C PRO A 32 -3.67 -15.08 -3.34
N VAL A 33 -2.81 -14.38 -4.08
CA VAL A 33 -1.37 -14.39 -3.84
C VAL A 33 -1.20 -13.97 -2.38
N ARG A 34 -0.86 -14.95 -1.53
CA ARG A 34 -0.64 -14.70 -0.12
C ARG A 34 0.65 -13.92 -0.02
N VAL A 35 0.51 -12.61 0.20
CA VAL A 35 1.65 -11.74 0.48
C VAL A 35 2.04 -11.93 1.93
N LEU A 36 3.31 -12.17 2.16
CA LEU A 36 3.90 -12.35 3.47
C LEU A 36 4.71 -11.09 3.84
N PRO A 37 4.93 -10.82 5.15
CA PRO A 37 5.70 -9.66 5.59
C PRO A 37 7.10 -9.57 4.98
N GLU A 38 7.78 -10.70 4.78
CA GLU A 38 9.09 -10.79 4.12
C GLU A 38 9.09 -10.29 2.67
N ASP A 39 7.95 -10.32 1.97
CA ASP A 39 7.84 -9.84 0.58
C ASP A 39 7.91 -8.31 0.48
N VAL A 40 7.79 -7.61 1.61
CA VAL A 40 7.80 -6.14 1.68
C VAL A 40 8.81 -5.62 2.70
N ALA A 41 9.60 -6.50 3.31
CA ALA A 41 10.59 -6.11 4.29
C ALA A 41 11.71 -5.30 3.63
N GLY A 42 12.25 -4.35 4.37
CA GLY A 42 13.22 -3.41 3.83
C GLY A 42 13.30 -2.10 4.60
N LEU A 43 14.25 -1.27 4.19
CA LEU A 43 14.37 0.10 4.67
C LEU A 43 13.75 1.03 3.63
N TYR A 44 12.84 1.90 4.06
CA TYR A 44 12.15 2.85 3.21
C TYR A 44 12.49 4.28 3.62
N GLU A 45 12.89 5.09 2.65
CA GLU A 45 13.18 6.51 2.82
C GLU A 45 11.99 7.36 2.39
N PHE A 46 11.78 8.50 3.06
CA PHE A 46 10.71 9.42 2.69
C PHE A 46 11.13 10.25 1.47
N GLN A 47 10.43 10.04 0.36
CA GLN A 47 10.55 10.86 -0.85
C GLN A 47 9.63 12.08 -0.80
N GLN A 48 8.42 11.92 -0.24
CA GLN A 48 7.49 13.02 -0.01
C GLN A 48 6.85 12.91 1.37
N PHE A 49 6.74 14.05 2.05
CA PHE A 49 5.89 14.19 3.22
C PHE A 49 5.32 15.61 3.24
N ILE A 50 4.15 15.79 2.61
CA ILE A 50 3.59 17.11 2.33
C ILE A 50 2.18 17.19 2.89
N PHE A 51 1.86 18.29 3.56
CA PHE A 51 0.50 18.65 3.92
C PHE A 51 0.00 19.78 3.02
N ILE A 52 -1.10 19.55 2.32
CA ILE A 52 -1.75 20.50 1.43
C ILE A 52 -3.02 21.00 2.13
N PRO A 53 -3.03 22.24 2.65
CA PRO A 53 -4.23 22.82 3.29
C PRO A 53 -5.39 22.94 2.29
N ASP A 54 -6.62 22.72 2.76
CA ASP A 54 -7.83 23.03 1.98
C ASP A 54 -8.07 24.55 1.88
N ALA A 55 -7.47 25.32 2.80
CA ALA A 55 -7.56 26.77 2.83
C ALA A 55 -6.61 27.40 1.78
N SER A 56 -7.19 28.07 0.77
CA SER A 56 -6.44 28.68 -0.35
C SER A 56 -5.47 29.80 0.06
N ALA A 57 -5.55 30.32 1.28
CA ALA A 57 -4.65 31.34 1.80
C ALA A 57 -3.35 30.75 2.38
N LEU A 58 -3.22 29.42 2.44
CA LEU A 58 -2.06 28.74 3.00
C LEU A 58 -1.37 27.89 1.94
N GLU A 59 -0.06 28.08 1.81
CA GLU A 59 0.77 27.27 0.93
C GLU A 59 0.94 25.84 1.46
N PRO A 60 1.14 24.85 0.57
CA PRO A 60 1.53 23.50 0.97
C PRO A 60 2.75 23.50 1.90
N ALA A 61 2.66 22.73 2.99
CA ALA A 61 3.74 22.56 3.93
C ALA A 61 4.51 21.27 3.62
N ASN A 62 5.75 21.40 3.16
CA ASN A 62 6.69 20.28 3.14
C ASN A 62 7.14 20.00 4.58
N LEU A 63 6.74 18.85 5.10
CA LEU A 63 7.07 18.41 6.46
C LEU A 63 8.46 17.76 6.53
N LEU A 64 9.00 17.27 5.41
CA LEU A 64 10.38 16.74 5.37
C LEU A 64 11.42 17.82 5.72
N ASP A 65 11.17 19.07 5.38
CA ASP A 65 12.09 20.18 5.69
C ASP A 65 12.20 20.45 7.21
N THR A 66 11.32 19.85 8.01
CA THR A 66 11.35 19.95 9.48
C THR A 66 12.09 18.78 10.13
N LEU A 67 12.47 17.77 9.32
CA LEU A 67 13.08 16.52 9.77
C LEU A 67 14.52 16.40 9.26
N ALA A 68 15.39 15.76 10.03
CA ALA A 68 16.69 15.32 9.55
C ALA A 68 16.49 14.08 8.67
N VAL A 69 16.52 14.26 7.35
CA VAL A 69 16.19 13.22 6.36
C VAL A 69 17.03 11.95 6.53
N ASN A 70 18.34 12.09 6.77
CA ASN A 70 19.24 10.95 6.98
C ASN A 70 18.87 10.08 8.20
N ASN A 71 18.13 10.65 9.15
CA ASN A 71 17.70 10.01 10.39
C ASN A 71 16.19 9.72 10.41
N THR A 72 15.52 9.84 9.25
CA THR A 72 14.08 9.65 9.11
C THR A 72 13.77 8.55 8.10
N ASN A 73 13.41 7.37 8.59
CA ASN A 73 13.17 6.19 7.75
C ASN A 73 12.19 5.21 8.40
N LEU A 74 11.50 4.46 7.55
CA LEU A 74 10.63 3.36 7.94
C LEU A 74 11.32 2.04 7.63
N ARG A 75 11.55 1.21 8.64
CA ARG A 75 12.01 -0.17 8.48
C ARG A 75 10.86 -1.13 8.68
N LEU A 76 10.60 -1.98 7.68
CA LEU A 76 9.71 -3.13 7.78
C LEU A 76 10.56 -4.39 7.97
N LEU A 77 10.23 -5.19 8.97
CA LEU A 77 10.93 -6.42 9.33
C LEU A 77 10.16 -7.65 8.83
N ASP A 78 10.87 -8.69 8.43
CA ASP A 78 10.33 -9.96 7.91
C ASP A 78 9.32 -10.64 8.87
N GLY A 79 9.38 -10.32 10.16
CA GLY A 79 8.46 -10.86 11.18
C GLY A 79 7.12 -10.15 11.30
N GLY A 80 6.85 -9.12 10.48
CA GLY A 80 5.64 -8.31 10.58
C GLY A 80 5.72 -7.15 11.58
N GLN A 81 6.92 -6.77 12.01
CA GLN A 81 7.15 -5.59 12.86
C GLN A 81 7.68 -4.42 12.03
N PHE A 82 7.43 -3.19 12.47
CA PHE A 82 8.05 -2.01 11.90
C PHE A 82 8.75 -1.16 12.96
N THR A 83 9.72 -0.38 12.48
CA THR A 83 10.37 0.69 13.23
C THR A 83 10.41 1.93 12.36
N LEU A 84 9.87 3.03 12.86
CA LEU A 84 10.00 4.36 12.28
C LEU A 84 11.01 5.14 13.12
N ASN A 85 12.17 5.41 12.53
CA ASN A 85 13.14 6.36 13.08
C ASN A 85 12.81 7.74 12.55
N TYR A 86 12.90 8.76 13.40
CA TYR A 86 12.72 10.14 13.00
C TYR A 86 13.48 11.09 13.91
N GLN A 87 13.78 12.27 13.39
CA GLN A 87 14.39 13.36 14.15
C GLN A 87 13.95 14.71 13.58
N PHE A 88 13.42 15.58 14.42
CA PHE A 88 13.21 16.99 14.05
C PHE A 88 14.56 17.72 14.00
N LEU A 89 14.71 18.69 13.10
CA LEU A 89 15.93 19.50 13.02
C LEU A 89 16.28 20.13 14.39
N GLY A 90 17.48 19.84 14.90
CA GLY A 90 17.95 20.31 16.22
C GLY A 90 17.36 19.58 17.43
N GLY A 91 16.50 18.58 17.23
CA GLY A 91 15.92 17.73 18.28
C GLY A 91 16.66 16.40 18.46
N PRO A 92 16.30 15.61 19.49
CA PRO A 92 16.79 14.25 19.65
C PRO A 92 16.17 13.29 18.61
N GLU A 93 16.89 12.21 18.31
CA GLU A 93 16.31 11.08 17.58
C GLU A 93 15.25 10.38 18.43
N ALA A 94 14.21 9.90 17.77
CA ALA A 94 13.13 9.16 18.39
C ALA A 94 12.68 8.00 17.50
N ILE A 95 12.08 7.00 18.14
CA ILE A 95 11.70 5.75 17.52
C ILE A 95 10.24 5.44 17.85
N ILE A 96 9.48 5.05 16.84
CA ILE A 96 8.16 4.44 17.00
C ILE A 96 8.22 3.02 16.45
N SER A 97 7.75 2.06 17.23
CA SER A 97 7.67 0.66 16.80
C SER A 97 6.24 0.14 16.89
N GLY A 98 5.97 -0.94 16.16
CA GLY A 98 4.69 -1.63 16.20
C GLY A 98 4.66 -2.79 15.22
N ASP A 99 3.46 -3.24 14.92
CA ASP A 99 3.22 -4.34 13.98
C ASP A 99 2.67 -3.81 12.67
N PHE A 100 2.88 -4.54 11.57
CA PHE A 100 2.22 -4.28 10.31
C PHE A 100 1.54 -5.53 9.76
N SER A 101 0.49 -5.27 8.98
CA SER A 101 -0.16 -6.28 8.15
C SER A 101 -0.03 -5.87 6.69
N VAL A 102 0.08 -6.86 5.81
CA VAL A 102 0.27 -6.65 4.37
C VAL A 102 -0.77 -7.43 3.58
N SER A 103 -1.19 -6.81 2.48
CA SER A 103 -2.02 -7.42 1.45
C SER A 103 -1.37 -7.20 0.08
N SER A 104 -2.02 -7.66 -1.00
CA SER A 104 -1.57 -7.41 -2.37
C SER A 104 -1.46 -5.91 -2.71
N THR A 105 -2.24 -5.04 -2.07
CA THR A 105 -2.33 -3.62 -2.44
C THR A 105 -1.99 -2.65 -1.32
N GLU A 106 -1.94 -3.08 -0.06
CA GLU A 106 -1.83 -2.19 1.10
C GLU A 106 -0.93 -2.79 2.18
N ILE A 107 -0.16 -1.92 2.84
CA ILE A 107 0.48 -2.14 4.13
C ILE A 107 -0.22 -1.26 5.17
N ARG A 108 -0.57 -1.86 6.31
CA ARG A 108 -1.17 -1.17 7.44
C ARG A 108 -0.26 -1.26 8.65
N LEU A 109 0.25 -0.12 9.12
CA LEU A 109 1.11 0.01 10.30
C LEU A 109 0.27 0.33 11.53
N GLN A 110 0.46 -0.43 12.61
CA GLN A 110 -0.19 -0.25 13.90
C GLN A 110 0.87 -0.02 14.97
N ALA A 111 1.00 1.22 15.45
CA ALA A 111 1.93 1.52 16.55
C ALA A 111 1.59 0.71 17.80
N ALA A 112 2.65 0.34 18.54
CA ALA A 112 2.53 -0.28 19.85
C ALA A 112 1.85 0.66 20.87
N ALA A 113 1.23 0.05 21.89
CA ALA A 113 0.54 0.77 22.95
C ALA A 113 1.42 1.83 23.62
N GLY A 114 0.90 3.05 23.74
CA GLY A 114 1.61 4.21 24.30
C GLY A 114 2.43 5.01 23.28
N SER A 115 2.54 4.53 22.04
CA SER A 115 3.20 5.26 20.93
C SER A 115 2.20 5.78 19.88
N GLU A 116 0.91 5.46 20.00
CA GLU A 116 -0.10 5.83 19.00
C GLU A 116 -0.29 7.34 18.93
N ALA A 117 -0.29 8.02 20.07
CA ALA A 117 -0.38 9.49 20.10
C ALA A 117 0.86 10.14 19.45
N ARG A 118 2.05 9.55 19.62
CA ARG A 118 3.28 10.07 18.98
C ARG A 118 3.28 9.82 17.48
N LEU A 119 2.86 8.62 17.03
CA LEU A 119 2.69 8.34 15.60
C LEU A 119 1.62 9.23 14.98
N ALA A 120 0.48 9.41 15.66
CA ALA A 120 -0.60 10.28 15.23
C ALA A 120 -0.24 11.78 15.31
N SER A 121 0.81 12.15 16.05
CA SER A 121 1.40 13.50 16.01
C SER A 121 2.51 13.62 14.98
N LEU A 122 3.20 12.55 14.60
CA LEU A 122 4.30 12.61 13.63
C LEU A 122 3.83 12.31 12.21
N LEU A 123 3.37 11.09 11.94
CA LEU A 123 2.79 10.66 10.67
C LEU A 123 1.30 10.91 10.59
N LEU A 124 0.78 11.61 11.61
CA LEU A 124 -0.53 12.18 11.60
C LEU A 124 -1.69 11.16 11.56
N HIS A 125 -1.41 9.86 11.63
CA HIS A 125 -2.40 8.77 11.66
C HIS A 125 -1.93 7.57 12.49
N SER A 126 -2.88 6.86 13.09
CA SER A 126 -2.71 5.50 13.62
C SER A 126 -4.06 4.76 13.51
N PRO A 127 -4.15 3.63 12.78
CA PRO A 127 -3.10 3.02 11.98
C PRO A 127 -2.77 3.85 10.73
N LEU A 128 -1.52 3.79 10.26
CA LEU A 128 -1.15 4.33 8.97
C LEU A 128 -1.42 3.29 7.88
N ARG A 129 -2.04 3.71 6.77
CA ARG A 129 -2.27 2.85 5.60
C ARG A 129 -1.49 3.38 4.42
N LEU A 130 -0.74 2.50 3.78
CA LEU A 130 0.10 2.79 2.64
C LEU A 130 -0.25 1.84 1.50
N ARG A 131 -0.60 2.39 0.34
CA ARG A 131 -0.76 1.64 -0.90
C ARG A 131 0.60 1.17 -1.39
N ARG A 132 0.67 -0.07 -1.85
CA ARG A 132 1.85 -0.64 -2.50
C ARG A 132 1.84 -0.30 -3.98
N ASN A 133 2.97 0.21 -4.46
CA ASN A 133 3.26 0.34 -5.88
C ASN A 133 4.45 -0.56 -6.21
N ILE A 134 4.14 -1.78 -6.64
CA ILE A 134 5.12 -2.87 -6.82
C ILE A 134 6.07 -2.56 -7.98
N ASP A 135 5.60 -1.87 -9.02
CA ASP A 135 6.42 -1.58 -10.20
C ASP A 135 7.50 -0.52 -9.94
N LEU A 136 7.34 0.27 -8.87
CA LEU A 136 8.22 1.38 -8.52
C LEU A 136 8.90 1.19 -7.15
N ASP A 137 8.69 0.04 -6.49
CA ASP A 137 9.16 -0.22 -5.12
C ASP A 137 8.81 0.91 -4.13
N LYS A 138 7.56 1.38 -4.22
CA LYS A 138 7.06 2.52 -3.46
C LYS A 138 5.89 2.18 -2.55
N LEU A 139 5.79 2.91 -1.44
CA LEU A 139 4.64 2.94 -0.57
C LEU A 139 4.06 4.36 -0.53
N GLU A 140 2.75 4.47 -0.72
CA GLU A 140 2.07 5.76 -0.87
C GLU A 140 0.90 5.89 0.11
N GLY A 141 0.88 6.95 0.89
CA GLY A 141 -0.22 7.30 1.78
C GLY A 141 -0.85 8.62 1.35
N SER A 142 -2.19 8.68 1.38
CA SER A 142 -2.92 9.94 1.24
C SER A 142 -4.14 9.92 2.15
N ASP A 143 -4.30 10.93 2.99
CA ASP A 143 -5.48 11.06 3.85
C ASP A 143 -5.83 12.53 4.12
N THR A 144 -7.09 12.79 4.47
CA THR A 144 -7.59 14.14 4.76
C THR A 144 -7.84 14.31 6.26
N LYS A 145 -7.25 15.35 6.85
CA LYS A 145 -7.29 15.57 8.29
C LYS A 145 -7.10 17.02 8.69
N THR A 146 -7.33 17.32 9.96
CA THR A 146 -7.00 18.59 10.59
C THR A 146 -5.63 18.49 11.28
N VAL A 147 -4.76 19.47 11.04
CA VAL A 147 -3.38 19.54 11.57
C VAL A 147 -3.15 20.90 12.22
N ASP A 148 -2.46 20.91 13.35
CA ASP A 148 -1.83 22.11 13.88
C ASP A 148 -0.44 22.28 13.25
N LEU A 149 -0.35 23.16 12.24
CA LEU A 149 0.91 23.40 11.52
C LEU A 149 1.95 24.12 12.37
N SER A 150 1.53 24.83 13.43
CA SER A 150 2.44 25.55 14.32
C SER A 150 3.34 24.60 15.12
N ALA A 151 2.92 23.34 15.31
CA ALA A 151 3.72 22.29 15.93
C ALA A 151 4.92 21.84 15.08
N TYR A 152 4.93 22.13 13.77
CA TYR A 152 5.97 21.69 12.83
C TYR A 152 6.92 22.81 12.43
N ALA A 153 6.42 24.04 12.31
CA ALA A 153 7.26 25.18 11.95
C ALA A 153 6.69 26.50 12.49
N GLU A 154 7.58 27.34 13.01
CA GLU A 154 7.25 28.65 13.58
C GLU A 154 6.57 29.60 12.58
N ARG A 155 6.83 29.42 11.27
CA ARG A 155 6.17 30.20 10.20
C ARG A 155 4.64 30.07 10.20
N TYR A 156 4.08 29.04 10.85
CA TYR A 156 2.65 28.84 11.00
C TYR A 156 2.13 29.21 12.40
N ALA A 157 2.93 29.91 13.21
CA ALA A 157 2.50 30.36 14.53
C ALA A 157 1.26 31.26 14.44
N GLY A 158 0.27 31.00 15.31
CA GLY A 158 -1.00 31.72 15.35
C GLY A 158 -2.02 31.27 14.30
N VAL A 159 -1.68 30.33 13.42
CA VAL A 159 -2.65 29.69 12.52
C VAL A 159 -3.44 28.65 13.33
N PRO A 160 -4.78 28.73 13.39
CA PRO A 160 -5.59 27.71 14.06
C PRO A 160 -5.46 26.37 13.30
N PRO A 161 -5.76 25.21 13.93
CA PRO A 161 -5.70 23.93 13.24
C PRO A 161 -6.48 23.92 11.92
N VAL A 162 -5.83 23.48 10.84
CA VAL A 162 -6.34 23.58 9.46
C VAL A 162 -6.62 22.20 8.90
N ARG A 163 -7.74 22.05 8.18
CA ARG A 163 -8.04 20.85 7.41
C ARG A 163 -7.26 20.82 6.09
N GLY A 164 -6.78 19.66 5.68
CA GLY A 164 -6.08 19.47 4.43
C GLY A 164 -5.78 18.01 4.14
N ARG A 165 -5.06 17.78 3.05
CA ARG A 165 -4.62 16.46 2.61
C ARG A 165 -3.15 16.25 2.93
N LEU A 166 -2.84 15.16 3.63
CA LEU A 166 -1.49 14.68 3.85
C LEU A 166 -1.11 13.69 2.74
N ILE A 167 0.07 13.84 2.18
CA ILE A 167 0.65 12.94 1.18
C ILE A 167 1.98 12.43 1.72
N ILE A 168 2.16 11.12 1.71
CA ILE A 168 3.38 10.41 2.09
C ILE A 168 3.80 9.54 0.92
N GLU A 169 5.05 9.63 0.52
CA GLU A 169 5.67 8.74 -0.46
C GLU A 169 6.97 8.22 0.12
N LEU A 170 7.11 6.91 0.11
CA LEU A 170 8.24 6.17 0.63
C LEU A 170 8.81 5.31 -0.49
N ILE A 171 10.13 5.25 -0.62
CA ILE A 171 10.82 4.43 -1.60
C ILE A 171 11.71 3.41 -0.90
N LEU A 172 11.72 2.18 -1.38
CA LEU A 172 12.62 1.14 -0.88
C LEU A 172 14.07 1.55 -1.17
N GLN A 173 14.93 1.40 -0.17
CA GLN A 173 16.37 1.58 -0.29
C GLN A 173 17.03 0.23 -0.60
N ASP A 174 17.77 0.20 -1.71
CA ASP A 174 18.58 -0.95 -2.16
C ASP A 174 19.78 -1.24 -1.25
#